data_AF-A0A6V7IIF2-F1
#
_entry.id   AF-A0A6V7IIF2-F1
#
_cell.length_a   1.000
_cell.length_b   1.000
_cell.length_c   1.000
_cell.angle_alpha   90.00
_cell.angle_beta   90.00
_cell.angle_gamma   90.00
#
_symmetry.space_group_name_H-M   'P 1'
#
loop_
_entity.id
_entity.type
_entity.pdbx_description
1 polymer ?
#
loop_
_entity_poly.entity_id
_entity_poly.type
_entity_poly.pdbx_seq_one_letter_code
_entity_poly.pdbx_strand_id
1 'polypeptide(L)' 'AMQFPPEAWLRFSLKNGSITWLTISPNGRVTLRCFGDTGYMPTEALTTN' A
#
# COMPACT_ATOMS: atom_id res chain seq x y z
N ALA A 1 -4.27 -12.59 3.09
CA ALA A 1 -2.96 -11.87 3.15
C ALA A 1 -2.22 -12.09 1.83
N MET A 2 -1.41 -11.13 1.37
CA MET A 2 -0.61 -11.24 0.13
C MET A 2 0.51 -12.31 0.18
N GLN A 3 0.38 -13.28 1.09
CA GLN A 3 1.34 -14.37 1.30
C GLN A 3 2.75 -13.90 1.67
N PHE A 4 2.93 -12.64 2.06
CA PHE A 4 4.16 -12.17 2.70
C PHE A 4 4.28 -12.73 4.13
N PRO A 5 5.51 -13.00 4.58
CA PRO A 5 5.75 -13.33 5.98
C PRO A 5 5.24 -12.17 6.88
N PRO A 6 4.61 -12.46 8.03
CA PRO A 6 4.06 -11.42 8.92
C PRO A 6 5.11 -10.38 9.34
N GLU A 7 6.36 -10.78 9.51
CA GLU A 7 7.48 -9.92 9.89
C GLU A 7 7.78 -8.85 8.82
N ALA A 8 7.35 -9.08 7.56
CA ALA A 8 7.49 -8.09 6.50
C ALA A 8 6.58 -6.87 6.70
N TRP A 9 5.54 -6.96 7.54
CA TRP A 9 4.63 -5.82 7.77
C TRP A 9 5.35 -4.62 8.39
N LEU A 10 6.35 -4.86 9.22
CA LEU A 10 7.17 -3.80 9.82
C LEU A 10 8.07 -3.09 8.79
N ARG A 11 8.28 -3.70 7.62
CA ARG A 11 9.06 -3.10 6.51
C ARG A 11 8.20 -2.19 5.64
N PHE A 12 6.89 -2.21 5.84
CA PHE A 12 5.96 -1.37 5.11
C PHE A 12 5.73 -0.05 5.85
N SER A 13 5.96 1.06 5.17
CA SER A 13 5.66 2.40 5.65
C SER A 13 4.60 3.03 4.75
N LEU A 14 3.55 3.59 5.35
CA LEU A 14 2.44 4.22 4.66
C LEU A 14 2.29 5.65 5.16
N LYS A 15 2.18 6.60 4.23
CA LYS A 15 1.85 7.98 4.57
C LYS A 15 0.38 8.09 5.00
N ASN A 16 0.07 9.06 5.86
CA ASN A 16 -1.30 9.33 6.28
C ASN A 16 -2.18 9.65 5.06
N GLY A 17 -3.33 9.00 4.99
CA GLY A 17 -4.28 9.16 3.89
C GLY A 17 -3.83 8.57 2.55
N SER A 18 -2.72 7.83 2.48
CA SER A 18 -2.22 7.22 1.25
C SER A 18 -3.13 6.13 0.67
N ILE A 19 -3.06 5.92 -0.64
CA ILE A 19 -3.83 4.90 -1.36
C ILE A 19 -2.98 3.65 -1.58
N THR A 20 -3.56 2.49 -1.27
CA THR A 20 -3.00 1.18 -1.63
C THR A 20 -4.02 0.42 -2.46
N TRP A 21 -3.65 0.00 -3.68
CA TRP A 21 -4.57 -0.65 -4.61
C TRP A 21 -4.18 -2.11 -4.85
N LEU A 22 -5.07 -3.01 -4.44
CA LEU A 22 -5.02 -4.44 -4.73
C LEU A 22 -6.09 -4.84 -5.77
N THR A 23 -5.74 -5.73 -6.68
CA THR A 23 -6.68 -6.40 -7.59
C THR A 23 -6.70 -7.89 -7.32
N ILE A 24 -7.89 -8.46 -7.17
CA ILE A 24 -8.11 -9.90 -7.01
C ILE A 24 -8.78 -10.40 -8.28
N SER A 25 -8.11 -11.29 -9.00
CA SER A 25 -8.65 -11.92 -10.20
C SER A 25 -9.60 -13.07 -9.85
N PRO A 26 -10.54 -13.46 -10.73
CA PRO A 26 -11.47 -14.58 -10.46
C PRO A 26 -10.79 -15.91 -10.10
N ASN A 27 -9.54 -16.11 -10.56
CA ASN A 27 -8.72 -17.29 -10.23
C ASN A 27 -7.96 -17.18 -8.89
N GLY A 28 -8.24 -16.15 -8.08
CA GLY A 28 -7.59 -15.91 -6.79
C GLY A 28 -6.22 -15.23 -6.88
N ARG A 29 -5.71 -14.91 -8.08
CA ARG A 29 -4.45 -14.17 -8.21
C ARG A 29 -4.60 -12.75 -7.68
N VAL A 30 -3.74 -12.37 -6.74
CA VAL A 30 -3.67 -11.02 -6.19
C VAL A 30 -2.56 -10.24 -6.88
N THR A 31 -2.82 -8.99 -7.24
CA THR A 31 -1.82 -8.08 -7.82
C THR A 31 -1.88 -6.74 -7.09
N LEU A 32 -0.72 -6.24 -6.67
CA LEU A 32 -0.55 -4.92 -6.08
C LEU A 32 -0.23 -3.92 -7.20
N ARG A 33 -1.08 -2.91 -7.38
CA ARG A 33 -0.90 -1.87 -8.40
C ARG A 33 -0.12 -0.68 -7.86
N CYS A 34 -0.47 -0.23 -6.66
CA CYS A 34 0.26 0.80 -5.94
C CYS A 34 0.20 0.54 -4.43
N PHE A 35 1.21 1.03 -3.72
CA PHE A 35 1.35 0.89 -2.28
C PHE A 35 1.76 2.24 -1.69
N GLY A 36 0.95 2.79 -0.80
CA GLY A 36 1.24 4.08 -0.16
C GLY A 36 1.28 5.29 -1.09
N ASP A 37 0.48 5.27 -2.18
CA ASP A 37 0.44 6.36 -3.14
C ASP A 37 -0.11 7.64 -2.50
N THR A 38 0.63 8.73 -2.68
CA THR A 38 0.29 10.09 -2.22
C THR A 38 0.57 11.12 -3.31
N GLY A 39 0.75 10.70 -4.56
CA GLY A 39 1.11 11.61 -5.67
C GLY A 39 0.06 12.68 -5.97
N TYR A 40 -1.16 12.50 -5.48
CA TYR A 40 -2.24 13.49 -5.57
C TYR A 40 -2.23 14.54 -4.45
N MET A 41 -1.43 14.35 -3.40
CA MET A 41 -1.34 15.27 -2.27
C MET A 41 -0.24 16.32 -2.52
N PRO A 42 -0.44 17.58 -2.12
CA PRO A 42 0.66 18.54 -2.01
C PRO A 42 1.75 18.02 -1.09
N THR A 43 3.02 18.28 -1.40
CA THR A 43 4.18 17.78 -0.64
C THR A 43 4.12 18.17 0.84
N GLU A 44 3.59 19.35 1.13
CA GLU A 44 3.48 19.93 2.48
C GLU A 44 2.48 19.17 3.38
N ALA A 45 1.56 18.41 2.78
CA ALA A 45 0.56 17.62 3.49
C ALA A 45 1.05 16.20 3.81
N LEU A 46 2.23 15.80 3.34
CA LEU A 46 2.73 14.42 3.49
C LEU A 46 3.25 14.17 4.91
N THR A 47 2.57 13.30 5.66
CA THR A 47 2.96 12.91 7.03
C THR A 47 3.02 11.38 7.19
N THR A 48 3.78 10.88 8.18
CA THR A 48 3.94 9.45 8.54
C THR A 48 4.10 9.37 10.06
N ASN A 49 3.65 8.26 10.68
CA ASN A 49 3.77 8.00 12.13
C ASN A 49 5.11 7.34 12.46
#